data_AF-A0A1R3X4W4-F1
#
_entry.id   AF-A0A1R3X4W4-F1
#
_cell.length_a   1.000
_cell.length_b   1.000
_cell.length_c   1.000
_cell.angle_alpha   90.00
_cell.angle_beta   90.00
_cell.angle_gamma   90.00
#
_symmetry.space_group_name_H-M   'P 1'
#
loop_
_entity.id
_entity.type
_entity.pdbx_description
1 polymer ?
#
loop_
_entity_poly.entity_id
_entity_poly.type
_entity_poly.pdbx_seq_one_letter_code
_entity_poly.pdbx_strand_id
1 'polypeptide(L)'
;MALPLRTLAPLLALLLLLTSGCDKENDDVLPLPDSPVYNKEIALRIFTETDYSEARWQDSKMNLTLKLRRVSTNLPKDAIVVDTTFGWMPFQKLPLKGAPLQLDKQLQGVHKEQDQLVLDVTKVVSINGYETVFRYQQALDHEKRQETVEVKL
;
A
#
# COMPACT_ATOMS: atom_id res chain seq x y z
N MET A 1 -42.54 50.83 46.94
CA MET A 1 -42.35 49.84 48.04
C MET A 1 -41.21 48.93 47.64
N ALA A 2 -40.09 48.99 48.37
CA ALA A 2 -38.90 48.21 48.09
C ALA A 2 -39.03 46.81 48.69
N LEU A 3 -38.88 45.78 47.86
CA LEU A 3 -38.86 44.38 48.30
C LEU A 3 -37.50 44.06 48.94
N PRO A 4 -37.47 43.31 50.06
CA PRO A 4 -36.25 43.07 50.81
C PRO A 4 -35.35 42.07 50.07
N LEU A 5 -34.06 42.43 49.93
CA LEU A 5 -33.01 41.71 49.22
C LEU A 5 -32.65 40.31 49.80
N ARG A 6 -33.34 39.84 50.85
CA ARG A 6 -32.97 38.63 51.61
C ARG A 6 -33.70 37.36 51.21
N THR A 7 -34.64 37.42 50.26
CA THR A 7 -35.38 36.24 49.78
C THR A 7 -34.90 35.71 48.41
N LEU A 8 -33.94 36.36 47.76
CA LEU A 8 -33.44 36.01 46.43
C LEU A 8 -32.30 34.97 46.41
N ALA A 9 -31.67 34.72 47.56
CA ALA A 9 -30.53 33.81 47.65
C ALA A 9 -30.85 32.31 47.36
N PRO A 10 -31.97 31.71 47.81
CA PRO A 10 -32.19 30.29 47.59
C PRO A 10 -32.67 29.98 46.17
N LEU A 11 -33.28 30.95 45.47
CA LEU A 11 -33.74 30.78 44.09
C LEU A 11 -32.57 30.83 43.09
N LEU A 12 -31.56 31.65 43.36
CA LEU A 12 -30.33 31.72 42.57
C LEU A 12 -29.49 30.44 42.69
N ALA A 13 -29.45 29.82 43.86
CA ALA A 13 -28.77 28.53 44.05
C ALA A 13 -29.46 27.38 43.29
N LEU A 14 -30.79 27.40 43.19
CA LEU A 14 -31.55 26.41 42.43
C LEU A 14 -31.37 26.57 40.90
N LEU A 15 -31.21 27.82 40.42
CA LEU A 15 -30.90 28.14 39.02
C LEU A 15 -29.47 27.71 38.62
N LEU A 16 -28.50 27.82 39.54
CA LEU A 16 -27.12 27.36 39.30
C LEU A 16 -26.97 25.83 39.28
N LEU A 17 -27.87 25.10 39.97
CA LEU A 17 -27.91 23.63 39.94
C LEU A 17 -28.55 23.08 38.65
N LEU A 18 -29.40 23.86 37.99
CA LEU A 18 -29.97 23.52 36.67
C LEU A 18 -28.98 23.74 35.51
N THR A 19 -27.93 24.54 35.71
CA THR A 19 -26.85 24.72 34.73
C THR A 19 -25.72 23.69 34.86
N SER A 20 -25.73 22.86 35.90
CA SER A 20 -24.92 21.63 35.98
C SER A 20 -25.61 20.44 35.31
N GLY A 21 -26.38 20.70 34.25
CA GLY A 21 -26.61 19.70 33.23
C GLY A 21 -25.27 19.39 32.58
N CYS A 22 -24.69 18.26 32.97
CA CYS A 22 -23.63 17.61 32.21
C CYS A 22 -24.16 17.36 30.79
N ASP A 23 -23.98 18.32 29.89
CA ASP A 23 -23.70 18.00 28.49
C ASP A 23 -22.32 17.35 28.48
N LYS A 24 -22.31 16.09 28.89
CA LYS A 24 -21.38 15.14 28.35
C LYS A 24 -21.92 14.86 26.95
N GLU A 25 -21.60 15.76 26.02
CA GLU A 25 -21.49 15.42 24.61
C GLU A 25 -20.50 14.25 24.57
N ASN A 26 -21.04 13.05 24.75
CA ASN A 26 -20.47 11.88 24.14
C ASN A 26 -20.56 12.18 22.64
N ASP A 27 -19.50 12.81 22.12
CA ASP A 27 -19.07 12.62 20.75
C ASP A 27 -18.75 11.13 20.57
N ASP A 28 -19.78 10.28 20.65
CA ASP A 28 -19.82 9.00 19.97
C ASP A 28 -20.02 9.32 18.48
N VAL A 29 -19.07 10.08 17.91
CA VAL A 29 -18.88 10.12 16.47
C VAL A 29 -18.39 8.72 16.14
N LEU A 30 -19.36 7.84 15.81
CA LEU A 30 -19.07 6.57 15.19
C LEU A 30 -18.10 6.87 14.05
N PRO A 31 -16.92 6.21 13.99
CA PRO A 31 -15.97 6.47 12.94
C PRO A 31 -16.68 6.28 11.60
N LEU A 32 -16.70 7.34 10.78
CA LEU A 32 -17.25 7.27 9.44
C LEU A 32 -16.61 6.06 8.74
N PRO A 33 -17.43 5.21 8.08
CA PRO A 33 -16.88 4.06 7.39
C PRO A 33 -15.85 4.53 6.38
N ASP A 34 -14.72 3.83 6.37
CA ASP A 34 -13.60 4.08 5.48
C ASP A 34 -14.11 4.14 4.03
N SER A 35 -13.73 5.18 3.27
CA SER A 35 -14.16 5.32 1.87
C SER A 35 -13.88 4.04 1.08
N PRO A 36 -14.84 3.56 0.25
CA PRO A 36 -14.64 2.36 -0.56
C PRO A 36 -13.60 2.57 -1.66
N VAL A 37 -13.28 3.83 -1.97
CA VAL A 37 -12.26 4.23 -2.94
C VAL A 37 -11.10 4.91 -2.21
N TYR A 38 -9.87 4.51 -2.54
CA TYR A 38 -8.65 5.02 -1.91
C TYR A 38 -7.47 5.08 -2.89
N ASN A 39 -6.40 5.78 -2.50
CA ASN A 39 -5.12 5.75 -3.20
C ASN A 39 -4.19 4.74 -2.52
N LYS A 40 -3.47 3.94 -3.30
CA LYS A 40 -2.54 2.92 -2.81
C LYS A 40 -1.12 3.22 -3.26
N GLU A 41 -0.16 3.10 -2.37
CA GLU A 41 1.26 3.20 -2.68
C GLU A 41 1.90 1.82 -2.65
N ILE A 42 2.67 1.51 -3.69
CA ILE A 42 3.36 0.23 -3.86
C ILE A 42 4.84 0.53 -4.10
N ALA A 43 5.69 -0.04 -3.24
CA ALA A 43 7.14 -0.01 -3.40
C ALA A 43 7.63 -1.41 -3.78
N LEU A 44 8.12 -1.58 -5.01
CA LEU A 44 8.73 -2.84 -5.44
C LEU A 44 10.21 -2.81 -5.07
N ARG A 45 10.67 -3.75 -4.25
CA ARG A 45 12.08 -3.93 -3.89
C ARG A 45 12.64 -5.15 -4.60
N ILE A 46 13.48 -4.91 -5.59
CA ILE A 46 14.04 -5.94 -6.47
C ILE A 46 15.46 -6.24 -6.01
N PHE A 47 15.75 -7.50 -5.69
CA PHE A 47 17.08 -7.91 -5.23
C PHE A 47 17.33 -9.41 -5.40
N THR A 48 18.60 -9.79 -5.32
CA THR A 48 19.03 -11.17 -5.08
C THR A 48 19.64 -11.31 -3.68
N GLU A 49 19.55 -12.51 -3.12
CA GLU A 49 20.21 -12.90 -1.88
C GLU A 49 21.55 -13.62 -2.15
N THR A 50 21.81 -13.99 -3.41
CA THR A 50 23.03 -14.69 -3.81
C THR A 50 24.08 -13.70 -4.30
N ASP A 51 25.32 -13.83 -3.82
CA ASP A 51 26.45 -13.14 -4.43
C ASP A 51 26.92 -13.92 -5.67
N TYR A 52 26.84 -13.27 -6.83
CA TYR A 52 27.24 -13.83 -8.12
C TYR A 52 28.62 -13.34 -8.58
N SER A 53 29.47 -12.88 -7.66
CA SER A 53 30.83 -12.42 -7.95
C SER A 53 31.76 -13.50 -8.51
N GLU A 54 31.48 -14.78 -8.26
CA GLU A 54 32.30 -15.91 -8.71
C GLU A 54 32.39 -16.03 -10.24
N ALA A 55 33.56 -16.49 -10.74
CA ALA A 55 33.85 -16.59 -12.18
C ALA A 55 32.87 -17.50 -12.95
N ARG A 56 32.29 -18.53 -12.31
CA ARG A 56 31.30 -19.41 -12.95
C ARG A 56 30.05 -18.68 -13.44
N TRP A 57 29.79 -17.48 -12.94
CA TRP A 57 28.63 -16.66 -13.31
C TRP A 57 28.96 -15.58 -14.36
N GLN A 58 30.20 -15.50 -14.87
CA GLN A 58 30.63 -14.40 -15.75
C GLN A 58 29.75 -14.27 -17.01
N ASP A 59 29.28 -15.40 -17.55
CA ASP A 59 28.48 -15.48 -18.78
C ASP A 59 26.98 -15.63 -18.47
N SER A 60 26.59 -15.44 -17.20
CA SER A 60 25.21 -15.54 -16.74
C SER A 60 24.53 -14.18 -16.69
N LYS A 61 23.30 -14.12 -17.20
CA LYS A 61 22.51 -12.88 -17.31
C LYS A 61 21.04 -13.13 -17.08
N MET A 62 20.31 -12.10 -16.68
CA MET A 62 18.88 -12.15 -16.42
C MET A 62 18.15 -10.97 -17.08
N ASN A 63 16.94 -11.21 -17.55
CA ASN A 63 15.97 -10.18 -17.94
C ASN A 63 14.76 -10.28 -17.00
N LEU A 64 14.25 -9.14 -16.54
CA LEU A 64 13.11 -9.07 -15.62
C LEU A 64 12.02 -8.19 -16.22
N THR A 65 10.81 -8.72 -16.33
CA THR A 65 9.60 -7.97 -16.66
C THR A 65 8.64 -7.99 -15.48
N LEU A 66 8.16 -6.81 -15.09
CA LEU A 66 7.17 -6.61 -14.03
C LEU A 66 5.93 -5.96 -14.63
N LYS A 67 4.76 -6.54 -14.37
CA LYS A 67 3.47 -5.96 -14.76
C LYS A 67 2.55 -5.86 -13.56
N LEU A 68 2.21 -4.64 -13.16
CA LEU A 68 1.20 -4.40 -12.14
C LEU A 68 -0.13 -4.15 -12.83
N ARG A 69 -1.10 -5.03 -12.59
CA ARG A 69 -2.44 -4.96 -13.15
C ARG A 69 -3.46 -4.61 -12.08
N ARG A 70 -4.44 -3.80 -12.48
CA ARG A 70 -5.70 -3.60 -11.78
C ARG A 70 -6.80 -4.28 -12.59
N VAL A 71 -7.35 -5.35 -12.04
CA VAL A 71 -8.44 -6.14 -12.61
C VAL A 71 -9.72 -5.72 -11.90
N SER A 72 -10.71 -5.20 -12.63
CA SER A 72 -11.97 -4.73 -12.04
C SER A 72 -13.10 -5.71 -12.33
N THR A 73 -13.99 -5.93 -11.37
CA THR A 73 -15.19 -6.77 -11.56
C THR A 73 -16.32 -6.04 -12.28
N ASN A 74 -16.34 -4.70 -12.22
CA ASN A 74 -17.42 -3.87 -12.75
C ASN A 74 -17.04 -3.07 -14.02
N LEU A 75 -15.77 -3.02 -14.39
CA LEU A 75 -15.31 -2.32 -15.58
C LEU A 75 -14.87 -3.34 -16.65
N PRO A 76 -15.14 -3.07 -17.95
CA PRO A 76 -14.81 -3.99 -19.04
C PRO A 76 -13.30 -4.13 -19.33
N LYS A 77 -12.40 -3.63 -18.46
CA LYS A 77 -10.96 -3.54 -18.76
C LYS A 77 -10.06 -3.82 -17.57
N ASP A 78 -9.15 -4.76 -17.79
CA ASP A 78 -7.88 -4.84 -17.09
C ASP A 78 -7.05 -3.59 -17.41
N ALA A 79 -6.60 -2.88 -16.38
CA ALA A 79 -5.69 -1.77 -16.53
C ALA A 79 -4.27 -2.20 -16.14
N ILE A 80 -3.31 -2.05 -17.06
CA ILE A 80 -1.89 -2.19 -16.74
C ILE A 80 -1.43 -0.85 -16.18
N VAL A 81 -1.04 -0.83 -14.90
CA VAL A 81 -0.66 0.39 -14.19
C VAL A 81 0.86 0.55 -14.13
N VAL A 82 1.59 -0.55 -14.22
CA VAL A 82 3.04 -0.59 -14.46
C VAL A 82 3.32 -1.68 -15.48
N ASP A 83 4.11 -1.36 -16.50
CA ASP A 83 4.77 -2.33 -17.38
C ASP A 83 6.22 -1.88 -17.50
N THR A 84 7.11 -2.55 -16.76
CA THR A 84 8.54 -2.22 -16.78
C THR A 84 9.36 -3.46 -17.09
N THR A 85 10.39 -3.28 -17.90
CA THR A 85 11.34 -4.33 -18.24
C THR A 85 12.75 -3.84 -17.97
N PHE A 86 13.45 -4.57 -17.12
CA PHE A 86 14.89 -4.45 -16.94
C PHE A 86 15.54 -5.39 -17.95
N GLY A 87 16.21 -4.79 -18.94
CA GLY A 87 16.91 -5.53 -19.98
C GLY A 87 17.97 -6.47 -19.40
N TRP A 88 18.59 -7.25 -20.29
CA TRP A 88 19.60 -8.24 -19.90
C TRP A 88 20.70 -7.65 -19.01
N MET A 89 20.71 -8.08 -17.76
CA MET A 89 21.65 -7.67 -16.72
C MET A 89 22.56 -8.84 -16.36
N PRO A 90 23.89 -8.67 -16.37
CA PRO A 90 24.82 -9.68 -15.86
C PRO A 90 24.52 -10.00 -14.40
N PHE A 91 24.65 -11.27 -14.01
CA PHE A 91 24.40 -11.72 -12.63
C PHE A 91 25.21 -10.93 -11.60
N GLN A 92 26.47 -10.61 -11.92
CA GLN A 92 27.37 -9.80 -11.10
C GLN A 92 26.89 -8.37 -10.83
N LYS A 93 25.93 -7.86 -11.61
CA LYS A 93 25.38 -6.52 -11.49
C LYS A 93 23.99 -6.50 -10.86
N LEU A 94 23.44 -7.66 -10.48
CA LEU A 94 22.13 -7.73 -9.87
C LEU A 94 22.15 -7.03 -8.51
N PRO A 95 21.10 -6.27 -8.17
CA PRO A 95 21.02 -5.58 -6.89
C PRO A 95 21.00 -6.60 -5.74
N LEU A 96 21.86 -6.40 -4.74
CA LEU A 96 21.89 -7.23 -3.53
C LEU A 96 20.83 -6.75 -2.53
N LYS A 97 20.38 -7.63 -1.63
CA LYS A 97 19.40 -7.28 -0.59
C LYS A 97 19.76 -6.04 0.25
N GLY A 98 21.05 -5.80 0.49
CA GLY A 98 21.53 -4.61 1.21
C GLY A 98 21.42 -3.29 0.42
N ALA A 99 21.29 -3.37 -0.91
CA ALA A 99 21.13 -2.24 -1.82
C ALA A 99 20.14 -2.62 -2.94
N PRO A 100 18.85 -2.81 -2.59
CA PRO A 100 17.85 -3.25 -3.55
C PRO A 100 17.53 -2.13 -4.55
N LEU A 101 17.15 -2.51 -5.75
CA LEU A 101 16.55 -1.57 -6.68
C LEU A 101 15.09 -1.32 -6.26
N GLN A 102 14.74 -0.06 -6.03
CA GLN A 102 13.40 0.33 -5.60
C GLN A 102 12.64 1.03 -6.73
N LEU A 103 11.40 0.59 -6.95
CA LEU A 103 10.45 1.24 -7.85
C LEU A 103 9.17 1.56 -7.10
N ASP A 104 8.87 2.84 -6.94
CA ASP A 104 7.68 3.31 -6.25
C ASP A 104 6.57 3.68 -7.24
N LYS A 105 5.34 3.27 -6.94
CA LYS A 105 4.15 3.57 -7.74
C LYS A 105 2.97 3.94 -6.86
N GLN A 106 2.34 5.06 -7.17
CA GLN A 106 1.05 5.43 -6.60
C GLN A 106 -0.08 5.05 -7.56
N LEU A 107 -1.06 4.30 -7.06
CA LEU A 107 -2.30 3.94 -7.73
C LEU A 107 -3.41 4.85 -7.22
N GLN A 108 -4.12 5.50 -8.13
CA GLN A 108 -5.22 6.39 -7.77
C GLN A 108 -6.58 5.70 -7.95
N GLY A 109 -7.51 6.01 -7.03
CA GLY A 109 -8.91 5.60 -7.14
C GLY A 109 -9.11 4.09 -7.19
N VAL A 110 -8.40 3.33 -6.36
CA VAL A 110 -8.58 1.89 -6.18
C VAL A 110 -9.83 1.64 -5.35
N HIS A 111 -10.71 0.76 -5.81
CA HIS A 111 -11.95 0.38 -5.16
C HIS A 111 -11.75 -0.91 -4.37
N LYS A 112 -11.96 -0.88 -3.05
CA LYS A 112 -11.69 -2.01 -2.14
C LYS A 112 -12.41 -3.30 -2.55
N GLU A 113 -13.67 -3.18 -2.91
CA GLU A 113 -14.55 -4.34 -3.17
C GLU A 113 -14.59 -4.78 -4.64
N GLN A 114 -14.10 -3.95 -5.56
CA GLN A 114 -14.33 -4.13 -7.00
C GLN A 114 -13.05 -4.30 -7.79
N ASP A 115 -11.90 -3.92 -7.23
CA ASP A 115 -10.62 -4.11 -7.87
C ASP A 115 -9.87 -5.25 -7.21
N GLN A 116 -9.09 -5.95 -8.03
CA GLN A 116 -8.02 -6.83 -7.62
C GLN A 116 -6.71 -6.30 -8.21
N LEU A 117 -5.70 -6.16 -7.35
CA LEU A 117 -4.36 -5.77 -7.75
C LEU A 117 -3.48 -7.01 -7.86
N VAL A 118 -2.84 -7.19 -9.02
CA VAL A 118 -2.01 -8.36 -9.32
C VAL A 118 -0.66 -7.90 -9.87
N LEU A 119 0.42 -8.37 -9.28
CA LEU A 119 1.77 -8.24 -9.82
C LEU A 119 2.14 -9.53 -10.57
N ASP A 120 2.35 -9.43 -11.87
CA ASP A 120 2.98 -10.48 -12.66
C ASP A 120 4.48 -10.23 -12.73
N VAL A 121 5.25 -11.28 -12.46
CA VAL A 121 6.70 -11.25 -12.55
C VAL A 121 7.15 -12.32 -13.53
N THR A 122 7.90 -11.91 -14.55
CA THR A 122 8.56 -12.83 -15.47
C THR A 122 10.06 -12.57 -15.39
N LYS A 123 10.84 -13.60 -15.07
CA LYS A 123 12.29 -13.56 -15.15
C LYS A 123 12.78 -14.60 -16.17
N VAL A 124 13.66 -14.16 -17.05
CA VAL A 124 14.38 -15.03 -17.99
C VAL A 124 15.83 -15.06 -17.55
N VAL A 125 16.33 -16.26 -17.24
CA VAL A 125 17.69 -16.49 -16.80
C VAL A 125 18.43 -17.22 -17.91
N SER A 126 19.61 -16.71 -18.29
CA SER A 126 20.51 -17.35 -19.24
C SER A 126 21.79 -17.73 -18.51
N ILE A 127 22.11 -19.03 -18.44
CA ILE A 127 23.34 -19.56 -17.87
C ILE A 127 24.02 -20.39 -18.96
N ASN A 128 25.23 -19.99 -19.35
CA ASN A 128 26.00 -20.64 -20.43
C ASN A 128 25.22 -20.79 -21.74
N GLY A 129 24.38 -19.80 -22.05
CA GLY A 129 23.53 -19.78 -23.25
C GLY A 129 22.22 -20.57 -23.15
N TYR A 130 22.00 -21.31 -22.06
CA TYR A 130 20.71 -21.99 -21.81
C TYR A 130 19.75 -21.06 -21.09
N GLU A 131 18.59 -20.83 -21.69
CA GLU A 131 17.57 -19.94 -21.14
C GLU A 131 16.47 -20.71 -20.40
N THR A 132 16.14 -20.22 -19.20
CA THR A 132 15.02 -20.71 -18.40
C THR A 132 14.10 -19.55 -18.06
N VAL A 133 12.80 -19.76 -18.25
CA VAL A 133 11.77 -18.75 -17.98
C VAL A 133 11.04 -19.13 -16.70
N PHE A 134 10.97 -18.19 -15.75
CA PHE A 134 10.16 -18.31 -14.55
C PHE A 134 9.07 -17.26 -14.58
N ARG A 135 7.84 -17.68 -14.26
CA ARG A 135 6.67 -16.81 -14.19
C ARG A 135 5.94 -17.07 -12.89
N TYR A 136 5.60 -16.00 -12.19
CA TYR A 136 4.71 -16.08 -11.05
C TYR A 136 3.83 -14.84 -10.96
N GLN A 137 2.72 -14.99 -10.26
CA GLN A 137 1.75 -13.93 -10.02
C GLN A 137 1.54 -13.81 -8.52
N GLN A 138 1.39 -12.58 -8.05
CA GLN A 138 1.10 -12.28 -6.66
C GLN A 138 -0.09 -11.31 -6.60
N ALA A 139 -1.15 -11.71 -5.88
CA ALA A 139 -2.20 -10.78 -5.51
C ALA A 139 -1.67 -9.84 -4.40
N LEU A 140 -1.97 -8.55 -4.52
CA LEU A 140 -1.58 -7.54 -3.54
C LEU A 140 -2.70 -7.32 -2.52
N ASP A 141 -2.33 -6.92 -1.31
CA ASP A 141 -3.27 -6.78 -0.19
C ASP A 141 -4.10 -5.49 -0.30
N HIS A 142 -5.41 -5.60 -0.44
CA HIS A 142 -6.30 -4.44 -0.58
C HIS A 142 -6.53 -3.66 0.72
N GLU A 143 -6.25 -4.26 1.87
CA GLU A 143 -6.47 -3.60 3.16
C GLU A 143 -5.33 -2.62 3.50
N LYS A 144 -4.17 -2.77 2.83
CA LYS A 144 -3.00 -1.93 3.06
C LYS A 144 -2.94 -0.76 2.08
N ARG A 145 -3.03 0.47 2.59
CA ARG A 145 -2.82 1.70 1.79
C ARG A 145 -1.37 1.83 1.27
N GLN A 146 -0.41 1.27 1.97
CA GLN A 146 0.99 1.22 1.56
C GLN A 146 1.48 -0.22 1.63
N GLU A 147 2.15 -0.68 0.58
CA GLU A 147 2.67 -2.04 0.51
C GLU A 147 4.05 -2.07 -0.13
N THR A 148 4.97 -2.79 0.51
CA THR A 148 6.27 -3.11 -0.06
C THR A 148 6.25 -4.54 -0.56
N VAL A 149 6.59 -4.75 -1.82
CA VAL A 149 6.65 -6.07 -2.45
C VAL A 149 8.10 -6.41 -2.76
N GLU A 150 8.58 -7.52 -2.21
CA GLU A 150 9.92 -8.02 -2.50
C GLU A 150 9.90 -8.90 -3.76
N VAL A 151 10.71 -8.53 -4.75
CA VAL A 151 10.89 -9.28 -5.99
C VAL A 151 12.27 -9.94 -5.94
N LYS A 152 12.27 -11.25 -5.67
CA LYS A 152 13.50 -12.04 -5.57
C LYS A 152 13.94 -12.54 -6.95
N LEU A 153 15.15 -12.14 -7.33
CA LEU A 153 15.80 -12.48 -8.60
C LEU A 153 16.42 -13.88 -8.55
#